data_AF-A0A7L3BT45-F1
#
_entry.id   AF-A0A7L3BT45-F1
#
_cell.length_a   1.000
_cell.length_b   1.000
_cell.length_c   1.000
_cell.angle_alpha   90.00
_cell.angle_beta   90.00
_cell.angle_gamma   90.00
#
_symmetry.space_group_name_H-M   'P 1'
#
loop_
_entity.id
_entity.type
_entity.pdbx_description
1 polymer ?
#
loop_
_entity_poly.entity_id
_entity_poly.type
_entity_poly.pdbx_seq_one_letter_code
_entity_poly.pdbx_strand_id
1 'polypeptide(L)'
;TMTIHNEKNIVDVHVRSGLYSSDTIFDYSRGYIATRLLSRKACFIMKINKKYIPELQEIGRLAFERKTMRKVYSPKNVWAQFQSGHSFFGDMKDWIVYGRAIEQLCAGLPLYG
;
A
#
# COMPACT_ATOMS: atom_id res chain seq x y z
N THR A 1 4.01 -8.77 -10.87
CA THR A 1 5.27 -8.13 -11.34
C THR A 1 5.77 -7.18 -10.29
N MET A 2 7.08 -7.08 -10.13
CA MET A 2 7.73 -6.18 -9.16
C MET A 2 8.77 -5.34 -9.90
N THR A 3 8.78 -4.04 -9.63
CA THR A 3 9.74 -3.10 -10.20
C THR A 3 10.37 -2.32 -9.07
N ILE A 4 11.70 -2.27 -9.06
CA ILE A 4 12.48 -1.60 -8.02
C ILE A 4 13.09 -0.33 -8.61
N HIS A 5 12.74 0.82 -8.04
CA HIS A 5 13.28 2.13 -8.40
C HIS A 5 14.30 2.55 -7.34
N ASN A 6 15.51 2.00 -7.41
CA ASN A 6 16.59 2.22 -6.42
C ASN A 6 16.86 3.72 -6.18
N GLU A 7 16.94 4.53 -7.25
CA GLU A 7 17.21 5.97 -7.14
C GLU A 7 16.17 6.74 -6.32
N LYS A 8 14.93 6.23 -6.27
CA LYS A 8 13.81 6.85 -5.56
C LYS A 8 13.52 6.15 -4.23
N ASN A 9 14.20 5.04 -3.92
CA ASN A 9 13.87 4.12 -2.82
C ASN A 9 12.39 3.70 -2.83
N ILE A 10 11.87 3.39 -4.02
CA ILE A 10 10.48 2.96 -4.24
C ILE A 10 10.46 1.57 -4.83
N VAL A 11 9.50 0.76 -4.39
CA VAL A 11 9.16 -0.53 -5.00
C VAL A 11 7.70 -0.49 -5.43
N ASP A 12 7.44 -0.82 -6.70
CA ASP A 12 6.10 -1.01 -7.26
C ASP A 12 5.82 -2.52 -7.42
N VAL A 13 4.67 -2.97 -6.93
CA VAL A 13 4.23 -4.36 -6.97
C VAL A 13 2.84 -4.44 -7.56
N HIS A 14 2.74 -5.13 -8.69
CA HIS A 14 1.50 -5.44 -9.36
C HIS A 14 1.12 -6.90 -9.14
N VAL A 15 -0.04 -7.13 -8.52
CA VAL A 15 -0.64 -8.46 -8.38
C VAL A 15 -1.84 -8.53 -9.34
N ARG A 16 -1.86 -9.58 -10.17
CA ARG A 16 -2.94 -9.85 -11.13
C ARG A 16 -3.55 -11.21 -10.76
N SER A 17 -4.62 -11.18 -9.96
CA SER A 17 -5.22 -12.36 -9.34
C SER A 17 -6.74 -12.20 -9.19
N GLY A 18 -7.41 -11.77 -10.27
CA GLY A 18 -8.86 -11.56 -10.29
C GLY A 18 -9.32 -10.58 -9.19
N LEU A 19 -10.17 -11.05 -8.28
CA LEU A 19 -10.69 -10.28 -7.14
C LEU A 19 -9.60 -9.80 -6.16
N TYR A 20 -8.44 -10.44 -6.16
CA TYR A 20 -7.29 -10.07 -5.32
C TYR A 20 -6.22 -9.28 -6.10
N SER A 21 -6.58 -8.75 -7.27
CA SER A 21 -5.67 -7.87 -8.01
C SER A 21 -5.45 -6.57 -7.25
N SER A 22 -4.18 -6.20 -7.12
CA SER A 22 -3.78 -4.99 -6.42
C SER A 22 -2.57 -4.35 -7.09
N ASP A 23 -2.38 -3.08 -6.78
CA ASP A 23 -1.16 -2.34 -7.06
C ASP A 23 -0.67 -1.79 -5.72
N THR A 24 0.59 -2.03 -5.39
CA THR A 24 1.19 -1.66 -4.10
C THR A 24 2.50 -0.90 -4.32
N ILE A 25 2.58 0.29 -3.74
CA ILE A 25 3.80 1.09 -3.68
C ILE A 25 4.37 1.00 -2.27
N PHE A 26 5.65 0.65 -2.18
CA PHE A 26 6.45 0.83 -0.97
C PHE A 26 7.37 2.03 -1.21
N ASP A 27 7.13 3.13 -0.49
CA ASP A 27 7.99 4.31 -0.51
C ASP A 27 8.82 4.31 0.77
N TYR A 28 10.04 3.77 0.69
CA TYR A 28 10.96 3.70 1.83
C TYR A 28 11.56 5.06 2.19
N SER A 29 11.61 5.98 1.22
CA SER A 29 12.07 7.36 1.44
C SER A 29 11.12 8.10 2.38
N ARG A 30 9.81 7.85 2.25
CA ARG A 30 8.76 8.45 3.07
C ARG A 30 8.29 7.57 4.22
N GLY A 31 8.59 6.28 4.17
CA GLY A 31 8.24 5.31 5.21
C GLY A 31 6.78 4.87 5.16
N TYR A 32 6.17 4.79 3.97
CA TYR A 32 4.78 4.37 3.79
C TYR A 32 4.63 3.29 2.72
N ILE A 33 3.60 2.47 2.90
CA ILE A 33 3.12 1.49 1.92
C ILE A 33 1.71 1.90 1.55
N ALA A 34 1.41 1.97 0.26
CA ALA A 34 0.08 2.20 -0.25
C ALA A 34 -0.35 1.01 -1.10
N THR A 35 -1.53 0.46 -0.84
CA THR A 35 -2.09 -0.67 -1.60
C THR A 35 -3.45 -0.30 -2.12
N ARG A 36 -3.57 -0.17 -3.45
CA ARG A 36 -4.84 -0.07 -4.15
C ARG A 36 -5.38 -1.47 -4.41
N LEU A 37 -6.55 -1.77 -3.83
CA LEU A 37 -7.24 -3.04 -4.06
C LEU A 37 -8.39 -2.86 -5.04
N LEU A 38 -8.28 -3.47 -6.23
CA LEU A 38 -9.19 -3.20 -7.34
C LEU A 38 -10.64 -3.62 -7.05
N SER A 39 -10.84 -4.77 -6.39
CA SER A 39 -12.17 -5.27 -6.02
C SER A 39 -12.90 -4.40 -5.00
N ARG A 40 -12.17 -3.57 -4.25
CA ARG A 40 -12.72 -2.68 -3.22
C ARG A 40 -12.83 -1.23 -3.65
N LYS A 41 -12.19 -0.85 -4.76
CA LYS A 41 -12.06 0.55 -5.18
C LYS A 41 -11.57 1.45 -4.03
N ALA A 42 -10.59 0.96 -3.27
CA ALA A 42 -10.05 1.63 -2.08
C ALA A 42 -8.53 1.51 -2.05
N CYS A 43 -7.89 2.41 -1.31
CA CYS A 43 -6.46 2.39 -1.05
C CYS A 43 -6.18 2.30 0.46
N PHE A 44 -5.29 1.37 0.82
CA PHE A 44 -4.84 1.14 2.18
C PHE A 44 -3.44 1.72 2.36
N ILE A 45 -3.28 2.62 3.32
CA ILE A 45 -2.02 3.27 3.66
C ILE A 45 -1.49 2.63 4.95
N MET A 46 -0.21 2.29 4.99
CA MET A 46 0.43 1.70 6.17
C MET A 46 1.77 2.37 6.40
N LYS A 47 2.12 2.63 7.66
CA LYS A 47 3.48 3.09 8.00
C LYS A 47 4.45 1.90 7.96
N ILE A 48 5.59 2.08 7.30
CA ILE A 48 6.65 1.07 7.24
C ILE A 48 7.29 0.94 8.62
N ASN A 49 7.29 -0.29 9.14
CA ASN A 49 8.18 -0.66 10.24
C ASN A 49 9.41 -1.36 9.65
N LYS A 50 10.52 -0.64 9.55
CA LYS A 50 11.77 -1.11 8.92
C LYS A 50 12.35 -2.37 9.58
N LYS A 51 11.99 -2.67 10.84
CA LYS A 51 12.39 -3.91 11.53
C LYS A 51 11.73 -5.14 10.92
N TYR A 52 10.50 -5.01 10.42
CA TYR A 52 9.71 -6.11 9.89
C TYR A 52 9.64 -6.12 8.36
N ILE A 53 9.76 -4.95 7.75
CA ILE A 53 9.72 -4.73 6.30
C ILE A 53 11.01 -3.99 5.94
N PRO A 54 12.17 -4.68 5.91
CA PRO A 54 13.41 -4.11 5.40
C PRO A 54 13.27 -3.80 3.90
N GLU A 55 14.25 -3.11 3.30
CA GLU A 55 14.23 -2.84 1.86
C GLU A 55 13.99 -4.13 1.06
N LEU A 56 12.94 -4.06 0.24
CA LEU A 56 12.28 -5.22 -0.33
C LEU A 56 13.08 -5.78 -1.51
N GLN A 57 13.90 -6.80 -1.23
CA GLN A 57 14.26 -7.80 -2.23
C GLN A 57 13.06 -8.75 -2.46
N GLU A 58 13.10 -9.55 -3.53
CA GLU A 58 11.98 -10.41 -3.95
C GLU A 58 11.46 -11.35 -2.83
N ILE A 59 12.32 -11.81 -1.93
CA ILE A 59 11.96 -12.62 -0.75
C ILE A 59 11.08 -11.82 0.24
N GLY A 60 11.42 -10.55 0.45
CA GLY A 60 10.62 -9.68 1.31
C GLY A 60 9.20 -9.52 0.78
N ARG A 61 9.02 -9.51 -0.55
CA ARG A 61 7.69 -9.30 -1.17
C ARG A 61 6.80 -10.48 -0.85
N LEU A 62 7.32 -11.69 -1.04
CA LEU A 62 6.63 -12.93 -0.72
C LEU A 62 6.25 -13.00 0.77
N ALA A 63 7.12 -12.51 1.67
CA ALA A 63 6.84 -12.43 3.09
C ALA A 63 5.71 -11.42 3.41
N PHE A 64 5.74 -10.23 2.79
CA PHE A 64 4.69 -9.21 2.95
C PHE A 64 3.33 -9.70 2.42
N GLU A 65 3.30 -10.30 1.23
CA GLU A 65 2.06 -10.84 0.65
C GLU A 65 1.44 -11.92 1.55
N ARG A 66 2.26 -12.84 2.07
CA ARG A 66 1.78 -13.89 2.97
C ARG A 66 1.25 -13.36 4.30
N LYS A 67 1.92 -12.37 4.92
CA LYS A 67 1.59 -11.91 6.28
C LYS A 67 0.57 -10.77 6.32
N THR A 68 0.68 -9.82 5.39
CA THR A 68 -0.07 -8.57 5.41
C THR A 68 -1.22 -8.60 4.42
N MET A 69 -0.96 -8.98 3.16
CA MET A 69 -1.99 -8.91 2.11
C MET A 69 -3.09 -9.95 2.28
N ARG A 70 -2.80 -11.13 2.84
CA ARG A 70 -3.85 -12.08 3.24
C ARG A 70 -4.91 -11.47 4.17
N LYS A 71 -4.53 -10.52 5.03
CA LYS A 71 -5.48 -9.81 5.90
C LYS A 71 -6.23 -8.75 5.13
N VAL A 72 -5.54 -7.93 4.34
CA VAL A 72 -6.12 -6.85 3.49
C VAL A 72 -7.10 -7.41 2.45
N TYR A 73 -6.86 -8.62 1.95
CA TYR A 73 -7.73 -9.31 1.00
C TYR A 73 -8.91 -10.04 1.65
N SER A 74 -8.91 -10.23 2.98
CA SER A 74 -9.94 -11.00 3.67
C SER A 74 -11.27 -10.23 3.69
N PRO A 75 -12.36 -10.76 3.13
CA PRO A 75 -13.64 -10.07 3.10
C PRO A 75 -14.27 -9.82 4.48
N LYS A 76 -13.80 -10.50 5.54
CA LYS A 76 -14.41 -10.47 6.87
C LYS A 76 -13.75 -9.51 7.87
N ASN A 77 -12.52 -9.03 7.64
CA ASN A 77 -11.69 -8.51 8.74
C ASN A 77 -11.04 -7.13 8.53
N VAL A 78 -11.11 -6.53 7.34
CA VAL A 78 -10.26 -5.38 7.00
C VAL A 78 -10.74 -4.08 7.65
N TRP A 79 -12.06 -3.85 7.68
CA TRP A 79 -12.68 -2.65 8.25
C TRP A 79 -12.51 -2.50 9.76
N ALA A 80 -12.28 -3.62 10.47
CA ALA A 80 -12.12 -3.63 11.92
C ALA A 80 -10.68 -3.31 12.38
N GLN A 81 -9.70 -3.40 11.48
CA GLN A 81 -8.27 -3.17 11.81
C GLN A 81 -7.72 -1.88 11.21
N PHE A 82 -8.26 -1.43 10.08
CA PHE A 82 -7.91 -0.15 9.48
C PHE A 82 -9.03 0.84 9.79
N GLN A 83 -8.74 1.82 10.64
CA GLN A 83 -9.68 2.92 10.81
C GLN A 83 -9.63 3.75 9.51
N SER A 84 -10.76 4.27 9.05
CA SER A 84 -10.72 5.31 8.01
C SER A 84 -9.90 6.46 8.58
N GLY A 85 -8.66 6.63 8.10
CA GLY A 85 -7.84 7.78 8.45
C GLY A 85 -8.58 9.07 8.11
N HIS A 86 -8.19 10.18 8.76
CA HIS A 86 -8.93 11.46 8.82
C HIS A 86 -9.37 12.13 7.51
N SER A 87 -9.18 11.51 6.35
CA SER A 87 -9.80 11.92 5.09
C SER A 87 -10.20 10.70 4.26
N PHE A 88 -11.50 10.60 3.97
CA PHE A 88 -12.04 9.57 3.09
C PHE A 88 -11.40 9.64 1.69
N PHE A 89 -10.81 10.75 1.25
CA PHE A 89 -10.24 10.87 -0.10
C PHE A 89 -8.79 11.38 -0.12
N GLY A 90 -8.14 11.47 1.05
CA GLY A 90 -6.86 12.16 1.23
C GLY A 90 -6.99 13.67 1.03
N ASP A 91 -6.59 14.46 2.02
CA ASP A 91 -6.51 15.92 1.83
C ASP A 91 -5.13 16.34 1.27
N MET A 92 -4.98 17.61 0.91
CA MET A 92 -3.71 18.13 0.36
C MET A 92 -2.52 17.93 1.33
N LYS A 93 -2.75 17.91 2.64
CA LYS A 93 -1.71 17.71 3.65
C LYS A 93 -1.29 16.24 3.71
N ASP A 94 -2.23 15.30 3.55
CA ASP A 94 -1.94 13.87 3.46
C ASP A 94 -0.97 13.57 2.31
N TRP A 95 -1.18 14.18 1.14
CA TRP A 95 -0.31 13.98 -0.02
C TRP A 95 1.10 14.57 0.12
N ILE A 96 1.24 15.66 0.88
CA ILE A 96 2.57 16.20 1.23
C ILE A 96 3.35 15.18 2.07
N VAL A 97 2.67 14.46 2.97
CA VAL A 97 3.28 13.41 3.80
C VAL A 97 3.58 12.16 2.97
N TYR A 98 2.59 11.61 2.28
CA TYR A 98 2.70 10.34 1.56
C TYR A 98 3.50 10.43 0.26
N GLY A 99 3.52 11.59 -0.37
CA GLY A 99 4.27 11.84 -1.60
C GLY A 99 3.55 11.45 -2.88
N ARG A 100 4.13 11.92 -3.99
CA ARG A 100 3.52 11.89 -5.32
C ARG A 100 3.27 10.50 -5.87
N ALA A 101 4.12 9.52 -5.54
CA ALA A 101 3.93 8.15 -6.02
C ALA A 101 2.66 7.52 -5.41
N ILE A 102 2.46 7.71 -4.10
CA ILE A 102 1.27 7.24 -3.39
C ILE A 102 0.02 8.03 -3.83
N GLU A 103 0.15 9.35 -3.99
CA GLU A 103 -0.94 10.19 -4.52
C GLU A 103 -1.39 9.69 -5.91
N GLN A 104 -0.47 9.45 -6.84
CA GLN A 104 -0.80 8.93 -8.17
C GLN A 104 -1.52 7.58 -8.13
N LEU A 105 -1.20 6.73 -7.15
CA LEU A 105 -1.84 5.43 -6.96
C LEU A 105 -3.26 5.55 -6.37
N CYS A 106 -3.46 6.48 -5.42
CA CYS A 106 -4.59 6.46 -4.51
C CYS A 106 -5.54 7.67 -4.60
N ALA A 107 -5.19 8.71 -5.36
CA ALA A 107 -6.04 9.87 -5.56
C ALA A 107 -7.43 9.47 -6.08
N GLY A 108 -8.47 10.07 -5.49
CA GLY A 108 -9.87 9.78 -5.83
C GLY A 108 -10.41 8.46 -5.26
N LEU A 109 -9.65 7.77 -4.39
CA LEU A 109 -10.11 6.55 -3.71
C LEU A 109 -10.28 6.78 -2.19
N PRO A 110 -11.24 6.07 -1.57
CA PRO A 110 -11.27 5.80 -0.14
C PRO A 110 -9.91 5.44 0.45
N LEU A 111 -9.42 6.22 1.43
CA LEU A 111 -8.20 5.91 2.18
C LEU A 111 -8.50 5.23 3.52
N TYR A 112 -7.76 4.16 3.82
CA TYR A 112 -7.81 3.43 5.08
C TYR A 112 -6.41 3.28 5.66
N GLY A 113 -6.22 3.61 6.94
CA GLY A 113 -4.91 3.74 7.59
C GLY A 113 -4.75 2.89 8.85
#